data_AF-A0A7S4ITL3-F1
#
_entry.id   AF-A0A7S4ITL3-F1
#
_cell.length_a   1.000
_cell.length_b   1.000
_cell.length_c   1.000
_cell.angle_alpha   90.00
_cell.angle_beta   90.00
_cell.angle_gamma   90.00
#
_symmetry.space_group_name_H-M   'P 1'
#
loop_
_entity.id
_entity.type
_entity.pdbx_description
1 polymer ?
#
loop_
_entity_poly.entity_id
_entity_poly.type
_entity_poly.pdbx_seq_one_letter_code
_entity_poly.pdbx_strand_id
1 'polypeptide(L)'
;FVRIHREALESEFVSAHLHEWIDLIFGYKQRGRASHEAFNVFYHLTYEGAVNIDAINDPVLRNATIEQIISFGQTPTQLFVKPHPRRQLSSIRRSLGSLFTGQKCTVLETIE
;
A
#
# COMPACT_ATOMS: atom_id res chain seq x y z
N PHE A 1 -6.01 -20.49 3.16
CA PHE A 1 -5.07 -19.42 2.75
C PHE A 1 -5.77 -18.07 2.53
N VAL A 2 -6.55 -17.88 1.45
CA VAL A 2 -7.15 -16.57 1.08
C VAL A 2 -8.00 -15.96 2.19
N ARG A 3 -8.85 -16.76 2.83
CA ARG A 3 -9.69 -16.32 3.97
C ARG A 3 -8.86 -15.65 5.09
N ILE A 4 -7.75 -16.29 5.48
CA ILE A 4 -6.88 -15.80 6.55
C ILE A 4 -6.19 -14.48 6.15
N HIS A 5 -5.77 -14.34 4.89
CA HIS A 5 -5.15 -13.11 4.41
C HIS A 5 -6.14 -11.95 4.39
N ARG A 6 -7.39 -12.21 3.99
CA ARG A 6 -8.46 -11.20 4.04
C ARG A 6 -8.79 -10.81 5.49
N GLU A 7 -8.88 -11.77 6.40
CA GLU A 7 -9.10 -11.50 7.83
C GLU A 7 -7.97 -10.64 8.42
N ALA A 8 -6.71 -10.89 8.03
CA ALA A 8 -5.57 -10.07 8.44
C ALA A 8 -5.62 -8.66 7.84
N LEU A 9 -5.96 -8.53 6.55
CA LEU A 9 -6.09 -7.23 5.86
C LEU A 9 -7.17 -6.34 6.49
N GLU A 10 -8.28 -6.93 6.93
CA GLU A 10 -9.41 -6.24 7.57
C GLU A 10 -9.24 -6.06 9.09
N SER A 11 -8.09 -6.48 9.65
CA SER A 11 -7.82 -6.35 11.08
C SER A 11 -7.68 -4.89 11.53
N GLU A 12 -7.87 -4.65 12.83
CA GLU A 12 -7.65 -3.33 13.43
C GLU A 12 -6.19 -2.87 13.26
N PHE A 13 -5.23 -3.80 13.32
CA PHE A 13 -3.82 -3.50 13.13
C PHE A 13 -3.56 -2.96 11.73
N VAL A 14 -3.96 -3.68 10.68
CA VAL A 14 -3.77 -3.20 9.31
C VAL A 14 -4.54 -1.90 9.08
N SER A 15 -5.79 -1.81 9.54
CA SER A 15 -6.59 -0.58 9.43
C SER A 15 -5.91 0.65 10.06
N ALA A 16 -5.22 0.47 11.20
CA ALA A 16 -4.50 1.54 11.88
C ALA A 16 -3.24 2.02 11.16
N HIS A 17 -2.64 1.17 10.31
CA HIS A 17 -1.32 1.37 9.70
C HIS A 17 -1.33 1.43 8.17
N LEU A 18 -2.43 1.08 7.50
CA LEU A 18 -2.51 1.00 6.04
C LEU A 18 -2.14 2.33 5.35
N HIS A 19 -2.48 3.46 5.96
CA HIS A 19 -2.09 4.79 5.47
C HIS A 19 -0.57 4.95 5.23
N GLU A 20 0.27 4.28 6.02
CA GLU A 20 1.73 4.31 5.87
C GLU A 20 2.19 3.59 4.58
N TRP A 21 1.52 2.48 4.23
CA TRP A 21 1.76 1.79 2.96
C TRP A 21 1.24 2.60 1.78
N ILE A 22 0.08 3.25 1.91
CA ILE A 22 -0.45 4.15 0.87
C ILE A 22 0.53 5.31 0.64
N ASP A 23 1.14 5.86 1.70
CA ASP A 23 2.15 6.91 1.58
C ASP A 23 3.39 6.48 0.76
N LEU A 24 3.78 5.21 0.84
CA LEU A 24 4.90 4.64 0.05
C LEU A 24 4.53 4.47 -1.42
N ILE A 25 3.33 3.95 -1.70
CA ILE A 25 2.96 3.55 -3.06
C ILE A 25 2.35 4.68 -3.87
N PHE A 26 1.55 5.55 -3.25
CA PHE A 26 0.80 6.62 -3.94
C PHE A 26 1.07 8.01 -3.36
N GLY A 27 1.73 8.09 -2.21
CA GLY A 27 1.82 9.32 -1.44
C GLY A 27 3.19 9.98 -1.44
N TYR A 28 3.42 10.78 -0.40
CA TYR A 28 4.59 11.65 -0.30
C TYR A 28 5.92 10.90 -0.15
N LYS A 29 5.91 9.62 0.24
CA LYS A 29 7.11 8.77 0.36
C LYS A 29 7.43 7.99 -0.92
N GLN A 30 6.71 8.22 -2.02
CA GLN A 30 7.02 7.58 -3.31
C GLN A 30 8.26 8.19 -3.98
N ARG A 31 8.50 9.50 -3.80
CA ARG A 31 9.56 10.26 -4.49
C ARG A 31 10.24 11.28 -3.57
N GLY A 32 11.37 11.82 -4.03
CA GLY A 32 12.11 12.88 -3.32
C GLY A 32 12.80 12.39 -2.05
N ARG A 33 13.17 13.31 -1.15
CA ARG A 33 13.95 12.95 0.05
C ARG A 33 13.26 11.93 0.94
N ALA A 34 11.93 11.99 1.04
CA ALA A 34 11.13 11.08 1.84
C ALA A 34 11.20 9.62 1.36
N SER A 35 11.37 9.37 0.05
CA SER A 35 11.54 8.00 -0.44
C SER A 35 12.91 7.44 -0.12
N HIS A 36 13.97 8.25 -0.11
CA HIS A 36 15.29 7.83 0.35
C HIS A 36 15.30 7.46 1.83
N GLU A 37 14.69 8.31 2.68
CA GLU A 37 14.58 8.07 4.12
C GLU A 37 13.77 6.79 4.42
N ALA A 38 12.81 6.43 3.56
CA ALA A 38 12.00 5.23 3.68
C ALA A 38 12.53 4.00 2.90
N PHE A 39 13.71 4.10 2.27
CA PHE A 39 14.28 3.05 1.40
C PHE A 39 13.32 2.58 0.28
N ASN A 40 12.59 3.53 -0.31
CA ASN A 40 11.52 3.28 -1.29
C ASN A 40 11.83 3.94 -2.66
N VAL A 41 13.08 3.86 -3.11
CA VAL A 41 13.52 4.38 -4.41
C VAL A 41 13.62 3.23 -5.40
N PHE A 42 12.91 3.35 -6.53
CA PHE A 42 12.91 2.40 -7.62
C PHE A 42 13.79 2.88 -8.78
N TYR A 43 13.95 2.04 -9.80
CA TYR A 43 14.72 2.40 -10.99
C TYR A 43 14.04 3.56 -11.74
N HIS A 44 14.82 4.53 -12.23
CA HIS A 44 14.28 5.80 -12.73
C HIS A 44 13.20 5.65 -13.82
N LEU A 45 13.30 4.64 -14.68
CA LEU A 45 12.31 4.36 -15.74
C LEU A 45 10.95 3.87 -15.24
N THR A 46 10.84 3.41 -13.99
CA THR A 46 9.55 2.96 -13.45
C THR A 46 8.63 4.13 -13.12
N TYR A 47 9.17 5.34 -12.98
CA TYR A 47 8.41 6.54 -12.64
C TYR A 47 7.78 7.18 -13.87
N GLU A 48 6.49 7.48 -13.77
CA GLU A 48 5.78 8.27 -14.77
C GLU A 48 6.51 9.57 -15.09
N GLY A 49 6.65 9.85 -16.40
CA GLY A 49 7.28 11.06 -16.92
C GLY A 49 8.81 11.05 -16.92
N ALA A 50 9.47 9.95 -16.51
CA ALA A 50 10.93 9.89 -16.46
C ALA A 50 11.60 9.94 -17.85
N VAL A 51 10.94 9.43 -18.89
CA VAL A 51 11.45 9.43 -20.27
C VAL A 51 10.33 9.79 -21.25
N ASN A 52 10.65 10.67 -22.20
CA ASN A 52 9.81 10.92 -23.37
C ASN A 52 10.20 9.95 -24.49
N ILE A 53 9.40 8.90 -24.69
CA ILE A 53 9.67 7.83 -25.66
C ILE A 53 9.66 8.37 -27.10
N ASP A 54 8.84 9.37 -27.38
CA ASP A 54 8.70 9.94 -28.73
C ASP A 54 9.90 10.83 -29.11
N ALA A 55 10.69 11.27 -28.14
CA ALA A 55 11.93 11.99 -28.38
C ALA A 55 13.12 11.07 -28.74
N ILE A 56 12.96 9.75 -28.64
CA ILE A 56 14.03 8.78 -28.94
C ILE A 56 14.01 8.43 -30.43
N ASN A 57 14.97 8.97 -31.18
CA ASN A 57 15.09 8.74 -32.62
C ASN A 57 15.68 7.37 -32.97
N ASP A 58 16.55 6.81 -32.13
CA ASP A 58 17.14 5.50 -32.37
C ASP A 58 16.11 4.39 -32.10
N PRO A 59 15.70 3.60 -33.12
CA PRO A 59 14.70 2.55 -32.95
C PRO A 59 15.15 1.45 -31.98
N VAL A 60 16.46 1.17 -31.88
CA VAL A 60 16.97 0.13 -30.98
C VAL A 60 16.83 0.59 -29.53
N LEU A 61 17.30 1.80 -29.22
CA LEU A 61 17.17 2.39 -27.89
C LEU A 61 15.70 2.57 -27.49
N ARG A 62 14.85 3.01 -28.43
CA ARG A 62 13.41 3.18 -28.19
C ARG A 62 12.75 1.87 -27.79
N ASN A 63 12.97 0.80 -28.56
CA ASN A 63 12.40 -0.51 -28.28
C ASN A 63 12.94 -1.08 -26.96
N ALA A 64 14.25 -0.99 -26.72
CA ALA A 64 14.85 -1.40 -25.45
C ALA A 64 14.25 -0.66 -24.25
N THR A 65 13.98 0.64 -24.37
CA THR A 65 13.37 1.45 -23.32
C THR A 65 11.92 1.03 -23.05
N ILE A 66 11.14 0.79 -24.10
CA ILE A 66 9.76 0.30 -24.00
C ILE A 66 9.73 -1.07 -23.31
N GLU A 67 10.57 -2.00 -23.75
CA GLU A 67 10.68 -3.32 -23.13
C GLU A 67 11.06 -3.23 -21.65
N GLN A 68 11.98 -2.32 -21.31
CA GLN A 68 12.38 -2.09 -19.93
C GLN A 68 11.19 -1.63 -19.07
N ILE A 69 10.37 -0.70 -19.56
CA ILE A 69 9.20 -0.17 -18.85
C ILE A 69 8.11 -1.24 -18.66
N ILE A 70 7.84 -2.03 -19.71
CA ILE A 70 6.76 -3.03 -19.69
C ILE A 70 7.14 -4.23 -18.83
N SER A 71 8.40 -4.65 -18.88
CA SER A 71 8.83 -5.92 -18.26
C SER A 71 9.41 -5.75 -16.85
N PHE A 72 9.93 -4.58 -16.48
CA PHE A 72 10.66 -4.38 -15.21
C PHE A 72 10.01 -3.38 -14.25
N GLY A 73 8.70 -3.16 -14.40
CA GLY A 73 7.86 -2.52 -13.42
C GLY A 73 7.48 -1.09 -13.76
N GLN A 74 6.28 -0.72 -13.29
CA GLN A 74 5.71 0.61 -13.45
C GLN A 74 5.22 1.06 -12.07
N THR A 75 5.81 2.12 -11.53
CA THR A 75 5.38 2.71 -10.27
C THR A 75 4.07 3.45 -10.51
N PRO A 76 3.02 3.23 -9.70
CA PRO A 76 1.75 3.95 -9.85
C PRO A 76 1.94 5.46 -9.77
N THR A 77 1.02 6.23 -10.37
CA THR A 77 1.03 7.69 -10.27
C THR A 77 0.95 8.16 -8.81
N GLN A 78 1.76 9.17 -8.47
CA GLN A 78 1.68 9.81 -7.16
C GLN A 78 0.40 10.65 -7.07
N LEU A 79 -0.51 10.27 -6.17
CA LEU A 79 -1.83 10.90 -6.03
C LEU A 79 -1.80 12.12 -5.12
N PHE A 80 -0.86 12.18 -4.17
CA PHE A 80 -0.76 13.25 -3.19
C PHE A 80 0.66 13.42 -2.63
N VAL A 81 0.95 14.63 -2.14
CA VAL A 81 2.26 15.02 -1.60
C VAL A 81 2.24 15.32 -0.10
N LYS A 82 1.08 15.20 0.54
CA LYS A 82 0.91 15.32 2.00
C LYS A 82 0.69 13.93 2.61
N PRO A 83 0.97 13.72 3.91
CA PRO A 83 0.69 12.44 4.56
C PRO A 83 -0.77 12.01 4.41
N HIS A 84 -1.00 10.74 4.09
CA HIS A 84 -2.34 10.17 3.99
C HIS A 84 -3.02 10.19 5.36
N PRO A 85 -4.30 10.61 5.46
CA PRO A 85 -5.02 10.60 6.74
C PRO A 85 -5.07 9.20 7.34
N ARG A 86 -4.78 9.10 8.65
CA ARG A 86 -4.93 7.85 9.38
C ARG A 86 -6.42 7.52 9.56
N ARG A 87 -6.80 6.27 9.35
CA ARG A 87 -8.16 5.80 9.62
C ARG A 87 -8.44 5.92 11.13
N GLN A 88 -9.49 6.65 11.49
CA GLN A 88 -9.97 6.64 12.87
C GLN A 88 -10.65 5.30 13.14
N LEU A 89 -10.09 4.51 14.05
CA LEU A 89 -10.76 3.33 14.58
C LEU A 89 -11.86 3.81 15.51
N SER A 90 -13.03 4.12 14.95
CA SER A 90 -14.24 4.28 15.75
C SER A 90 -14.41 3.02 16.58
N SER A 91 -14.50 3.14 17.91
CA SER A 91 -14.72 2.00 18.81
C SER A 91 -16.15 1.47 18.68
N ILE A 92 -16.60 1.13 17.47
CA ILE A 92 -17.90 0.52 17.20
C ILE A 92 -18.03 -0.81 17.96
N ARG A 93 -16.92 -1.42 18.37
CA ARG A 93 -16.93 -2.60 19.27
C ARG A 93 -17.09 -2.31 20.76
N ARG A 94 -17.01 -1.06 21.25
CA ARG A 94 -17.21 -0.76 22.68
C ARG A 94 -18.66 -0.43 23.05
N SER A 95 -19.51 0.04 22.13
CA SER A 95 -20.91 0.35 22.46
C SER A 95 -21.87 -0.83 22.33
N LEU A 96 -21.56 -1.87 21.52
CA LEU A 96 -22.36 -3.10 21.49
C LEU A 96 -22.02 -4.10 22.62
N GLY A 97 -20.90 -3.93 23.32
CA GLY A 97 -20.52 -4.78 24.46
C GLY A 97 -21.23 -4.47 25.78
N SER A 98 -21.96 -3.35 25.88
CA SER A 98 -22.69 -2.98 27.10
C SER A 98 -24.17 -3.39 27.09
N LEU A 99 -24.66 -4.01 26.01
CA LEU A 99 -26.07 -4.41 25.87
C LEU A 99 -26.32 -5.92 25.99
N PHE A 100 -25.28 -6.74 26.12
CA PHE A 100 -25.41 -8.19 26.34
C PHE A 100 -24.48 -8.67 27.44
N THR A 101 -24.68 -8.17 28.66
CA THR A 101 -24.26 -8.89 29.86
C THR A 101 -25.16 -10.12 30.02
N GLY A 102 -24.66 -11.30 29.62
CA GLY A 102 -25.27 -12.57 30.01
C GLY A 102 -25.45 -13.58 28.89
N GLN A 103 -24.34 -14.07 28.32
CA GLN A 103 -24.22 -15.47 27.92
C GLN A 103 -22.74 -15.79 27.69
N LYS A 104 -22.17 -16.62 28.57
CA LYS A 104 -20.84 -17.20 28.38
C LYS A 104 -20.86 -18.05 27.11
N CYS A 105 -20.11 -17.66 26.09
CA CYS A 105 -19.83 -18.53 24.94
C CYS A 105 -18.62 -19.39 25.28
N THR A 106 -18.87 -20.57 25.85
CA THR A 106 -17.88 -21.63 26.07
C THR A 106 -17.58 -22.34 24.75
N VAL A 107 -16.61 -21.86 23.97
CA VAL A 107 -16.00 -22.67 22.90
C VAL A 107 -14.54 -22.27 22.64
N LEU A 108 -13.67 -22.23 23.67
CA LEU A 108 -12.21 -22.25 23.47
C LEU A 108 -11.49 -22.87 24.69
N GLU A 109 -11.84 -24.10 25.02
CA GLU A 109 -10.94 -25.02 25.73
C GLU A 109 -11.05 -26.36 25.01
N THR A 110 -10.04 -26.71 24.22
CA THR A 110 -9.47 -28.06 23.99
C THR A 110 -8.70 -28.01 22.67
N ILE A 111 -7.43 -27.63 22.73
CA ILE A 111 -6.36 -28.23 21.91
C ILE A 111 -5.12 -28.24 22.82
N GLU A 112 -4.94 -29.36 23.53
CA GLU A 112 -3.62 -29.99 23.61
C GLU A 112 -3.32 -30.61 22.23
#